data_AF-A0A536WD52-F1
#
_entry.id   AF-A0A536WD52-F1
#
_cell.length_a   1.000
_cell.length_b   1.000
_cell.length_c   1.000
_cell.angle_alpha   90.00
_cell.angle_beta   90.00
_cell.angle_gamma   90.00
#
_symmetry.space_group_name_H-M   'P 1'
#
loop_
_entity.id
_entity.type
_entity.pdbx_description
1 polymer ?
#
loop_
_entity_poly.entity_id
_entity_poly.type
_entity_poly.pdbx_seq_one_letter_code
_entity_poly.pdbx_strand_id
1 'polypeptide(L)'
;MHGERAYIRQRRKTELDYQGNEKGVRAIFLLHASIALILGLAASLAAAQDWPAKPLRIIVPFAPGGVADNSARVVAEPLAARLGQAVLVENRPGASGNIGTQAVAEAPADGYTLLLGFDGTMVINPHVFARMPFDTLVDFAPVTKL
;
A
#
# COMPACT_ATOMS: atom_id res chain seq x y z
N MET A 1 72.86 4.46 30.48
CA MET A 1 72.31 5.09 29.25
C MET A 1 71.56 4.14 28.29
N HIS A 2 71.42 2.83 28.56
CA HIS A 2 70.73 1.91 27.63
C HIS A 2 69.19 1.84 27.80
N GLY A 3 68.64 2.11 29.00
CA GLY A 3 67.18 2.00 29.25
C GLY A 3 66.34 3.16 28.71
N GLU A 4 66.92 4.36 28.62
CA GLU A 4 66.22 5.59 28.23
C GLU A 4 65.79 5.58 26.76
N ARG A 5 66.60 4.96 25.88
CA ARG A 5 66.25 4.77 24.47
C ARG A 5 65.11 3.79 24.27
N ALA A 6 64.99 2.76 25.11
CA ALA A 6 63.89 1.80 25.07
C ALA A 6 62.57 2.45 25.52
N TYR A 7 62.62 3.26 26.58
CA TYR A 7 61.46 3.99 27.11
C TYR A 7 60.88 4.98 26.09
N ILE A 8 61.73 5.80 25.45
CA ILE A 8 61.29 6.77 24.43
C ILE A 8 60.67 6.05 23.22
N ARG A 9 61.25 4.91 22.81
CA ARG A 9 60.73 4.11 21.70
C ARG A 9 59.37 3.51 22.01
N GLN A 10 59.17 3.05 23.25
CA GLN A 10 57.90 2.47 23.70
C GLN A 10 56.81 3.54 23.76
N ARG A 11 57.11 4.70 24.36
CA ARG A 11 56.17 5.82 24.47
C ARG A 11 55.71 6.35 23.11
N ARG A 12 56.64 6.51 22.16
CA ARG A 12 56.32 6.94 20.79
C ARG A 12 55.43 5.92 20.06
N LYS A 13 55.64 4.62 20.29
CA LYS A 13 54.81 3.56 19.68
C LYS A 13 53.38 3.60 20.23
N THR A 14 53.24 3.75 21.54
CA THR A 14 51.93 3.88 22.21
C THR A 14 51.17 5.14 21.77
N GLU A 15 51.84 6.28 21.61
CA GLU A 15 51.23 7.52 21.10
C GLU A 15 50.75 7.37 19.64
N LEU A 16 51.51 6.68 18.79
CA LEU A 16 51.12 6.39 17.40
C LEU A 16 49.94 5.42 17.33
N ASP A 17 49.93 4.38 18.16
CA ASP A 17 48.82 3.41 18.25
C ASP A 17 47.54 4.09 18.76
N TYR A 18 47.65 5.00 19.73
CA TYR A 18 46.54 5.79 20.25
C TYR A 18 45.96 6.75 19.20
N GLN A 19 46.82 7.46 18.46
CA GLN A 19 46.39 8.31 17.35
C GLN A 19 45.76 7.53 16.19
N GLY A 20 46.22 6.31 15.92
CA GLY A 20 45.63 5.42 14.91
C GLY A 20 44.20 4.99 15.28
N ASN A 21 43.97 4.69 16.56
CA ASN A 21 42.67 4.27 17.07
C ASN A 21 41.64 5.42 17.03
N GLU A 22 42.03 6.65 17.38
CA GLU A 22 41.13 7.82 17.31
C GLU A 22 40.66 8.13 15.89
N LYS A 23 41.55 8.00 14.90
CA LYS A 23 41.20 8.20 13.48
C LYS A 23 40.23 7.12 12.99
N GLY A 24 40.42 5.86 13.39
CA GLY A 24 39.54 4.74 13.06
C GLY A 24 38.14 4.89 13.67
N VAL A 25 38.06 5.25 14.95
CA VAL A 25 36.78 5.49 15.65
C VAL A 25 36.03 6.67 15.02
N ARG A 26 36.72 7.78 14.72
CA ARG A 26 36.12 8.94 14.01
C ARG A 26 35.62 8.58 12.61
N ALA A 27 36.38 7.78 11.86
CA ALA A 27 35.95 7.33 10.53
C ALA A 27 34.67 6.47 10.60
N ILE A 28 34.56 5.60 11.61
CA ILE A 28 33.36 4.80 11.84
C ILE A 28 32.16 5.69 12.21
N PHE A 29 32.33 6.65 13.13
CA PHE A 29 31.25 7.59 13.50
C PHE A 29 30.79 8.46 12.32
N LEU A 30 31.73 8.95 11.50
CA LEU A 30 31.41 9.74 10.31
C LEU A 30 30.66 8.90 9.26
N LEU A 31 31.05 7.64 9.07
CA LEU A 31 30.35 6.72 8.16
C LEU A 31 28.89 6.47 8.61
N HIS A 32 28.68 6.23 9.90
CA HIS A 32 27.33 6.04 10.45
C HIS A 32 26.47 7.30 10.34
N ALA A 33 27.04 8.48 10.61
CA ALA A 33 26.35 9.76 10.44
C ALA A 33 25.95 10.01 8.98
N SER A 34 26.81 9.62 8.04
CA SER A 34 26.56 9.74 6.60
C SER A 34 25.41 8.83 6.16
N ILE A 35 25.40 7.59 6.63
CA ILE A 35 24.33 6.63 6.33
C ILE A 35 22.99 7.09 6.92
N ALA A 36 22.99 7.56 8.17
CA ALA A 36 21.78 8.09 8.81
C ALA A 36 21.20 9.31 8.07
N LEU A 37 22.07 10.20 7.59
CA LEU A 37 21.67 11.36 6.80
C LEU A 37 21.06 10.94 5.45
N ILE A 38 21.70 10.00 4.74
CA ILE A 38 21.19 9.48 3.45
C ILE A 38 19.82 8.82 3.63
N LEU A 39 19.65 8.01 4.68
CA LEU A 39 18.36 7.38 4.99
C LEU A 39 17.29 8.40 5.38
N GLY A 40 17.66 9.45 6.12
CA GLY A 40 16.74 10.54 6.47
C GLY A 40 16.26 11.35 5.26
N LEU A 41 17.15 11.66 4.31
CA LEU A 41 16.75 12.33 3.06
C LEU A 41 15.92 11.41 2.16
N ALA A 42 16.23 10.11 2.06
CA ALA A 42 15.47 9.18 1.25
C ALA A 42 14.00 9.04 1.70
N ALA A 43 13.74 9.12 3.01
CA ALA A 43 12.38 9.10 3.55
C ALA A 43 11.55 10.33 3.17
N SER A 44 12.19 11.48 2.89
CA SER A 44 11.50 12.71 2.48
C SER A 44 11.09 12.75 1.00
N LEU A 45 11.64 11.86 0.17
CA LEU A 45 11.26 11.74 -1.25
C LEU A 45 10.05 10.82 -1.49
N ALA A 46 9.54 10.15 -0.45
CA ALA A 46 8.30 9.39 -0.55
C ALA A 46 7.10 10.35 -0.58
N ALA A 47 6.83 10.94 -1.75
CA ALA A 47 5.58 11.64 -1.98
C ALA A 47 4.45 10.60 -1.94
N ALA A 48 3.59 10.68 -0.91
CA ALA A 48 2.32 9.98 -0.94
C ALA A 48 1.59 10.43 -2.21
N GLN A 49 1.32 9.51 -3.13
CA GLN A 49 0.49 9.81 -4.29
C GLN A 49 -0.91 10.13 -3.77
N ASP A 50 -1.43 11.31 -4.10
CA ASP A 50 -2.81 11.66 -3.76
C ASP A 50 -3.75 10.63 -4.40
N TRP A 51 -4.56 9.97 -3.58
CA TRP A 51 -5.59 9.09 -4.08
C TRP A 51 -6.80 9.94 -4.51
N PRO A 52 -7.39 9.69 -5.69
CA PRO A 52 -7.00 8.71 -6.71
C PRO A 52 -6.03 9.27 -7.77
N ALA A 53 -5.01 8.49 -8.13
CA ALA A 53 -4.00 8.83 -9.15
C ALA A 53 -4.23 8.14 -10.51
N LYS A 54 -5.22 7.24 -10.58
CA LYS A 54 -5.60 6.48 -11.80
C LYS A 54 -7.13 6.28 -11.81
N PRO A 55 -7.72 5.89 -12.95
CA PRO A 55 -9.15 5.57 -13.01
C PRO A 55 -9.59 4.51 -12.01
N LEU A 56 -10.80 4.67 -11.49
CA LEU A 56 -11.47 3.69 -10.64
C LEU A 56 -12.40 2.83 -11.50
N ARG A 57 -12.70 1.62 -11.03
CA ARG A 57 -13.75 0.76 -11.58
C ARG A 57 -14.81 0.44 -10.54
N ILE A 58 -16.08 0.52 -10.94
CA ILE A 58 -17.22 -0.01 -10.20
C ILE A 58 -17.64 -1.31 -10.90
N ILE A 59 -17.42 -2.43 -10.23
CA ILE A 59 -17.90 -3.73 -10.69
C ILE A 59 -19.38 -3.85 -10.37
N VAL A 60 -20.19 -4.09 -11.39
CA VAL A 60 -21.61 -4.42 -11.27
C VAL A 60 -21.76 -5.93 -11.49
N PRO A 61 -22.21 -6.71 -10.49
CA PRO A 61 -22.23 -8.18 -10.60
C PRO A 61 -23.38 -8.73 -11.47
N PHE A 62 -24.02 -7.89 -12.29
CA PHE A 62 -25.17 -8.25 -13.12
C PHE A 62 -25.02 -7.71 -14.54
N ALA A 63 -25.88 -8.20 -15.43
CA ALA A 63 -25.91 -7.81 -16.84
C ALA A 63 -26.17 -6.30 -17.01
N PRO A 64 -25.63 -5.68 -18.08
CA PRO A 64 -25.84 -4.27 -18.37
C PRO A 64 -27.31 -3.94 -18.64
N GLY A 65 -27.72 -2.69 -18.38
CA GLY A 65 -29.07 -2.17 -18.61
C GLY A 65 -30.11 -2.45 -17.53
N GLY A 66 -29.77 -3.26 -16.52
CA GLY A 66 -30.63 -3.51 -15.35
C GLY A 66 -30.57 -2.39 -14.29
N VAL A 67 -31.36 -2.52 -13.23
CA VAL A 67 -31.41 -1.55 -12.12
C VAL A 67 -30.02 -1.31 -11.51
N ALA A 68 -29.27 -2.38 -11.24
CA ALA A 68 -27.92 -2.29 -10.70
C ALA A 68 -26.96 -1.49 -11.61
N ASP A 69 -26.95 -1.80 -12.91
CA ASP A 69 -26.10 -1.10 -13.88
C ASP A 69 -26.47 0.39 -13.99
N ASN A 70 -27.77 0.70 -14.05
CA ASN A 70 -28.25 2.08 -14.10
C ASN A 70 -27.86 2.85 -12.83
N SER A 71 -28.02 2.27 -11.64
CA SER A 71 -27.60 2.87 -10.38
C SER A 71 -26.10 3.19 -10.38
N ALA A 72 -25.25 2.24 -10.81
CA ALA A 72 -23.81 2.47 -10.88
C ALA A 72 -23.43 3.60 -11.85
N ARG A 73 -24.07 3.66 -13.03
CA ARG A 73 -23.79 4.70 -14.04
C ARG A 73 -24.22 6.08 -13.59
N VAL A 74 -25.37 6.19 -12.91
CA VAL A 74 -25.88 7.46 -12.35
C VAL A 74 -24.90 8.06 -11.35
N VAL A 75 -24.19 7.24 -10.57
CA VAL A 75 -23.21 7.74 -9.59
C VAL A 75 -21.79 7.87 -10.13
N ALA A 76 -21.44 7.11 -11.17
CA ALA A 76 -20.10 7.14 -11.75
C ALA A 76 -19.73 8.52 -12.29
N GLU A 77 -20.64 9.19 -13.01
CA GLU A 77 -20.40 10.52 -13.58
C GLU A 77 -20.11 11.60 -12.53
N PRO A 78 -20.99 11.86 -11.52
CA PRO A 78 -20.71 12.86 -10.50
C PRO A 78 -19.52 12.47 -9.61
N LEU A 79 -19.27 11.18 -9.38
CA LEU A 79 -18.10 10.72 -8.65
C LEU A 79 -16.80 11.03 -9.41
N ALA A 80 -16.77 10.76 -10.73
CA ALA A 80 -15.65 11.09 -11.58
C ALA A 80 -15.35 12.59 -11.57
N ALA A 81 -16.39 13.43 -11.67
CA ALA A 81 -16.25 14.88 -11.59
C ALA A 81 -15.64 15.35 -10.26
N ARG A 82 -16.00 14.71 -9.14
CA ARG A 82 -15.47 15.06 -7.81
C ARG A 82 -14.05 14.55 -7.58
N LEU A 83 -13.72 13.38 -8.11
CA LEU A 83 -12.41 12.75 -7.90
C LEU A 83 -11.35 13.21 -8.90
N GLY A 84 -11.74 13.83 -10.02
CA GLY A 84 -10.81 14.21 -11.08
C GLY A 84 -10.22 13.02 -11.84
N GLN A 85 -10.75 11.82 -11.61
CA GLN A 85 -10.37 10.57 -12.27
C GLN A 85 -11.60 9.91 -12.89
N ALA A 86 -11.41 9.22 -14.01
CA ALA A 86 -12.50 8.45 -14.61
C ALA A 86 -12.99 7.35 -13.66
N VAL A 87 -14.31 7.12 -13.65
CA VAL A 87 -14.95 6.02 -12.93
C VAL A 87 -15.64 5.14 -13.96
N LEU A 88 -15.10 3.94 -14.18
CA LEU A 88 -15.54 3.00 -15.20
C LEU A 88 -16.51 1.97 -14.60
N VAL A 89 -17.68 1.81 -15.21
CA VAL A 89 -18.64 0.77 -14.81
C VAL A 89 -18.37 -0.50 -15.62
N GLU A 90 -18.01 -1.59 -14.94
CA GLU A 90 -17.73 -2.90 -15.53
C GLU A 90 -18.77 -3.93 -15.08
N ASN A 91 -19.57 -4.45 -16.00
CA ASN A 91 -20.53 -5.52 -15.71
C ASN A 91 -19.83 -6.89 -15.73
N ARG A 92 -19.93 -7.65 -14.63
CA ARG A 92 -19.42 -9.02 -14.50
C ARG A 92 -20.51 -9.98 -14.01
N PRO A 93 -21.42 -10.39 -14.90
CA PRO A 93 -22.54 -11.26 -14.53
C PRO A 93 -22.12 -12.72 -14.30
N GLY A 94 -22.94 -13.45 -13.57
CA GLY A 94 -22.87 -14.91 -13.43
C GLY A 94 -22.97 -15.40 -11.99
N ALA A 95 -23.42 -16.64 -11.81
CA ALA A 95 -23.63 -17.29 -10.51
C ALA A 95 -24.43 -16.43 -9.50
N SER A 96 -25.57 -15.89 -9.91
CA SER A 96 -26.39 -14.97 -9.09
C SER A 96 -25.61 -13.74 -8.57
N GLY A 97 -24.61 -13.29 -9.34
CA GLY A 97 -23.74 -12.17 -9.00
C GLY A 97 -22.46 -12.54 -8.25
N ASN A 98 -22.30 -13.79 -7.81
CA ASN A 98 -21.13 -14.19 -7.04
C ASN A 98 -19.81 -14.04 -7.81
N ILE A 99 -19.79 -14.23 -9.15
CA ILE A 99 -18.56 -14.08 -9.95
C ILE A 99 -18.04 -12.63 -9.89
N GLY A 100 -18.92 -11.65 -10.10
CA GLY A 100 -18.55 -10.24 -10.04
C GLY A 100 -18.14 -9.81 -8.64
N THR A 101 -18.87 -10.26 -7.61
CA THR A 101 -18.57 -9.95 -6.21
C THR A 101 -17.24 -10.58 -5.75
N GLN A 102 -16.98 -11.84 -6.07
CA GLN A 102 -15.71 -12.50 -5.80
C GLN A 102 -14.53 -11.78 -6.45
N ALA A 103 -14.69 -11.34 -7.70
CA ALA A 103 -13.64 -10.60 -8.40
C ALA A 103 -13.26 -9.27 -7.70
N VAL A 104 -14.17 -8.69 -6.90
CA VAL A 104 -13.85 -7.52 -6.06
C VAL A 104 -13.23 -7.93 -4.74
N ALA A 105 -13.72 -9.00 -4.09
CA ALA A 105 -13.11 -9.54 -2.87
C ALA A 105 -11.64 -9.91 -3.07
N GLU A 106 -11.29 -10.43 -4.24
CA GLU A 106 -9.92 -10.82 -4.61
C GLU A 106 -9.08 -9.65 -5.17
N ALA A 107 -9.68 -8.48 -5.40
CA ALA A 107 -8.97 -7.33 -5.93
C ALA A 107 -8.03 -6.71 -4.89
N PRO A 108 -6.97 -5.99 -5.32
CA PRO A 108 -6.16 -5.21 -4.39
C PRO A 108 -7.04 -4.25 -3.58
N ALA A 109 -6.85 -4.22 -2.25
CA ALA A 109 -7.52 -3.29 -1.34
C ALA A 109 -6.94 -1.87 -1.43
N ASP A 110 -6.78 -1.35 -2.65
CA ASP A 110 -6.16 -0.05 -2.97
C ASP A 110 -7.19 1.06 -3.29
N GLY A 111 -8.49 0.73 -3.19
CA GLY A 111 -9.60 1.66 -3.41
C GLY A 111 -9.95 1.91 -4.87
N TYR A 112 -9.27 1.28 -5.84
CA TYR A 112 -9.54 1.50 -7.27
C TYR A 112 -10.53 0.49 -7.86
N THR A 113 -10.83 -0.60 -7.14
CA THR A 113 -11.90 -1.54 -7.51
C THR A 113 -12.98 -1.51 -6.45
N LEU A 114 -14.14 -1.00 -6.83
CA LEU A 114 -15.32 -0.89 -5.97
C LEU A 114 -16.37 -1.90 -6.44
N LEU A 115 -17.17 -2.39 -5.51
CA LEU A 115 -18.33 -3.23 -5.80
C LEU A 115 -19.61 -2.42 -5.67
N LEU A 116 -20.49 -2.51 -6.66
CA LEU A 116 -21.89 -2.18 -6.44
C LEU A 116 -22.54 -3.33 -5.64
N GLY A 117 -22.61 -3.15 -4.32
CA GLY A 117 -23.25 -4.11 -3.42
C GLY A 117 -24.75 -4.23 -3.71
N PHE A 118 -25.26 -5.47 -3.68
CA PHE A 118 -26.66 -5.76 -3.93
C PHE A 118 -27.16 -6.79 -2.90
N ASP A 119 -28.42 -6.70 -2.49
CA ASP A 119 -29.03 -7.60 -1.49
C ASP A 119 -28.90 -9.08 -1.87
N GLY A 120 -29.07 -9.38 -3.16
CA GLY A 120 -28.83 -10.71 -3.73
C GLY A 120 -27.49 -11.30 -3.34
N THR A 121 -26.38 -10.59 -3.59
CA THR A 121 -25.03 -11.11 -3.32
C THR A 121 -24.61 -10.98 -1.86
N MET A 122 -25.04 -9.92 -1.18
CA MET A 122 -24.58 -9.58 0.17
C MET A 122 -25.38 -10.24 1.30
N VAL A 123 -26.65 -10.55 1.05
CA VAL A 123 -27.58 -11.03 2.09
C VAL A 123 -28.20 -12.37 1.68
N ILE A 124 -28.72 -12.50 0.46
CA ILE A 124 -29.49 -13.69 0.06
C ILE A 124 -28.57 -14.87 -0.24
N ASN A 125 -27.57 -14.69 -1.08
CA ASN A 125 -26.70 -15.76 -1.57
C ASN A 125 -26.03 -16.58 -0.44
N PRO A 126 -25.52 -15.99 0.66
CA PRO A 126 -24.97 -16.75 1.80
C PRO A 126 -25.93 -17.76 2.45
N HIS A 127 -27.24 -17.57 2.27
CA HIS A 127 -28.26 -18.45 2.85
C HIS A 127 -28.83 -19.48 1.87
N VAL A 128 -28.57 -19.34 0.57
CA VAL A 128 -29.13 -20.23 -0.47
C VAL A 128 -28.07 -21.00 -1.25
N PHE A 129 -26.81 -20.56 -1.25
CA PHE A 129 -25.69 -21.33 -1.78
C PHE A 129 -25.04 -22.15 -0.67
N ALA A 130 -24.81 -23.44 -0.93
CA ALA A 130 -24.15 -24.32 0.02
C ALA A 130 -22.72 -23.89 0.37
N ARG A 131 -22.04 -23.17 -0.54
CA ARG A 131 -20.72 -22.59 -0.36
C ARG A 131 -20.65 -21.25 -1.06
N MET A 132 -20.14 -20.25 -0.34
CA MET A 132 -19.87 -18.93 -0.89
C MET A 132 -18.38 -18.78 -1.21
N PRO A 133 -18.03 -18.05 -2.28
CA PRO A 133 -16.63 -17.79 -2.63
C PRO A 133 -16.01 -16.58 -1.88
N PHE A 134 -16.78 -15.93 -1.01
CA PHE A 134 -16.36 -14.79 -0.19
C PHE A 134 -17.22 -14.73 1.07
N ASP A 135 -16.75 -13.99 2.08
CA ASP A 135 -17.47 -13.62 3.29
C ASP A 135 -17.90 -12.15 3.21
N THR A 136 -19.22 -11.92 3.29
CA THR A 136 -19.81 -10.59 3.07
C THR A 136 -19.52 -9.59 4.19
N LEU A 137 -19.08 -10.06 5.36
CA LEU A 137 -18.82 -9.23 6.53
C LEU A 137 -17.34 -8.84 6.68
N VAL A 138 -16.42 -9.67 6.18
CA VAL A 138 -14.98 -9.43 6.37
C VAL A 138 -14.22 -9.10 5.08
N ASP A 139 -14.69 -9.54 3.92
CA ASP A 139 -13.96 -9.32 2.65
C ASP A 139 -14.25 -7.94 2.02
N PHE A 140 -15.18 -7.16 2.59
CA PHE A 140 -15.61 -5.88 2.04
C PHE A 140 -15.62 -4.76 3.08
N ALA A 141 -15.11 -3.60 2.69
CA ALA A 141 -15.27 -2.35 3.45
C ALA A 141 -16.51 -1.58 2.94
N PRO A 142 -17.56 -1.38 3.76
CA PRO A 142 -18.72 -0.59 3.36
C PRO A 142 -18.35 0.88 3.13
N VAL A 143 -18.80 1.45 2.00
CA VAL A 143 -18.51 2.85 1.64
C VAL A 143 -19.72 3.75 1.90
N THR A 144 -20.85 3.46 1.24
CA THR A 144 -22.09 4.23 1.35
C THR A 144 -23.29 3.42 0.86
N LYS A 145 -24.49 3.86 1.21
CA LYS A 145 -25.74 3.43 0.57
C LYS A 145 -25.96 4.22 -0.72
N LEU A 146 -26.55 3.57 -1.72
CA LEU A 146 -27.04 4.14 -2.97
C LEU A 146 -28.58 4.21 -2.99
#